data_AF-A0A940I203-F1
#
_entry.id   AF-A0A940I203-F1
#
_cell.length_a   1.000
_cell.length_b   1.000
_cell.length_c   1.000
_cell.angle_alpha   90.00
_cell.angle_beta   90.00
_cell.angle_gamma   90.00
#
_symmetry.space_group_name_H-M   'P 1'
#
loop_
_entity.id
_entity.type
_entity.pdbx_description
1 polymer ?
#
loop_
_entity_poly.entity_id
_entity_poly.type
_entity_poly.pdbx_seq_one_letter_code
_entity_poly.pdbx_strand_id
1 'polypeptide(L)'
;MVKSVMRVLVGLVALLFIVTFFCYIQHIDCRYRTKLNKKLELPGGYASYFEIREMTLDNKRVEKEQPWLIKMVRKLPPQYYGVLMPAAFFYSLPSERVPGKGVLTVRGIIVIGTNEAVDLRSRGYRIGLYCDGVLISNSISTTGNEEDDAVTFFSVRANEVPLDIEEVQFRVLDQDFNVLRKVDLTPDWEAIHHNSFNYYIPGYRGIMQHLKGYYNPAENATHFIFLCCDNKYGEAEEFILPQVREDFPWKNLRHFHTADFQQCVLYDRWPYYKKQHMGFKDVFAVRIGYKKHPDEKELGHQYLYLISTEKGWEIIDVSPLKVSGIPTKT
;
A
#
# COMPACT_ATOMS: atom_id res chain seq x y z
N MET A 1 -17.59 51.19 4.91
CA MET A 1 -17.45 49.93 5.69
C MET A 1 -17.47 48.69 4.80
N VAL A 2 -18.56 48.43 4.05
CA VAL A 2 -18.70 47.25 3.15
C VAL A 2 -17.57 47.09 2.12
N LYS A 3 -17.16 48.19 1.45
CA LYS A 3 -16.05 48.16 0.47
C LYS A 3 -14.71 47.76 1.09
N SER A 4 -14.45 48.19 2.33
CA SER A 4 -13.21 47.88 3.05
C SER A 4 -13.19 46.42 3.49
N VAL A 5 -14.32 45.91 4.00
CA VAL A 5 -14.48 44.49 4.36
C VAL A 5 -14.33 43.60 3.14
N MET A 6 -14.95 43.95 2.00
CA MET A 6 -14.79 43.19 0.75
C MET A 6 -13.34 43.17 0.25
N ARG A 7 -12.61 44.29 0.32
CA ARG A 7 -11.19 44.31 -0.06
C ARG A 7 -10.34 43.39 0.82
N VAL A 8 -10.59 43.37 2.12
CA VAL A 8 -9.90 42.47 3.05
C VAL A 8 -10.21 41.01 2.71
N LEU A 9 -11.48 40.66 2.47
CA LEU A 9 -11.88 39.31 2.10
C LEU A 9 -11.25 38.87 0.77
N VAL A 10 -11.28 39.71 -0.25
CA VAL A 10 -10.64 39.44 -1.55
C VAL A 10 -9.14 39.25 -1.38
N GLY A 11 -8.49 40.07 -0.56
CA GLY A 11 -7.06 39.93 -0.24
C GLY A 11 -6.74 38.60 0.43
N LEU A 12 -7.57 38.17 1.39
CA LEU A 12 -7.43 36.86 2.05
C LEU A 12 -7.62 35.69 1.09
N VAL A 13 -8.61 35.75 0.20
CA VAL A 13 -8.84 34.73 -0.83
C VAL A 13 -7.67 34.66 -1.80
N ALA A 14 -7.14 35.80 -2.25
CA ALA A 14 -5.98 35.85 -3.13
C ALA A 14 -4.73 35.27 -2.46
N LEU A 15 -4.49 35.59 -1.18
CA LEU A 15 -3.39 35.02 -0.41
C LEU A 15 -3.54 33.51 -0.27
N LEU A 16 -4.74 33.02 0.06
CA LEU A 16 -5.03 31.59 0.16
C LEU A 16 -4.79 30.87 -1.17
N PHE A 17 -5.18 31.50 -2.29
CA PHE A 17 -4.93 30.97 -3.63
C PHE A 17 -3.43 30.85 -3.91
N ILE A 18 -2.64 31.90 -3.62
CA ILE A 18 -1.18 31.89 -3.80
C ILE A 18 -0.54 30.78 -2.96
N VAL A 19 -0.91 30.65 -1.68
CA VAL A 19 -0.38 29.60 -0.79
C VAL A 19 -0.76 28.21 -1.31
N THR A 20 -2.00 28.02 -1.73
CA THR A 20 -2.48 26.74 -2.27
C THR A 20 -1.76 26.38 -3.57
N PHE A 21 -1.56 27.35 -4.46
CA PHE A 21 -0.84 27.16 -5.71
C PHE A 21 0.65 26.85 -5.47
N PHE A 22 1.29 27.54 -4.53
CA PHE A 22 2.67 27.26 -4.13
C PHE A 22 2.82 25.83 -3.59
N CYS A 23 1.97 25.43 -2.63
CA CYS A 23 1.95 24.06 -2.13
C CYS A 23 1.65 23.05 -3.27
N TYR A 24 0.73 23.39 -4.19
CA TYR A 24 0.37 22.53 -5.30
C TYR A 24 1.59 22.20 -6.15
N ILE A 25 2.36 23.22 -6.54
CA ILE A 25 3.60 23.04 -7.32
C ILE A 25 4.62 22.18 -6.58
N GLN A 26 4.78 22.38 -5.26
CA GLN A 26 5.71 21.59 -4.44
C GLN A 26 5.31 20.11 -4.36
N HIS A 27 4.03 19.80 -4.58
CA HIS A 27 3.46 18.46 -4.50
C HIS A 27 3.27 17.79 -5.87
N ILE A 28 3.66 18.46 -6.96
CA ILE A 28 3.78 17.82 -8.27
C ILE A 28 5.09 17.05 -8.30
N ASP A 29 4.96 15.73 -8.26
CA ASP A 29 6.07 14.79 -8.35
C ASP A 29 5.99 14.02 -9.66
N CYS A 30 7.14 13.75 -10.25
CA CYS A 30 7.26 12.70 -11.25
C CYS A 30 7.86 11.50 -10.52
N ARG A 31 7.07 10.44 -10.41
CA ARG A 31 7.54 9.16 -9.88
C ARG A 31 7.80 8.25 -11.06
N TYR A 32 9.00 7.73 -11.15
CA TYR A 32 9.31 6.68 -12.11
C TYR A 32 9.12 5.35 -11.40
N ARG A 33 8.38 4.44 -12.02
CA ARG A 33 8.22 3.09 -11.49
C ARG A 33 8.57 2.06 -12.55
N THR A 34 9.10 0.94 -12.09
CA THR A 34 9.20 -0.29 -12.89
C THR A 34 8.57 -1.40 -12.09
N LYS A 35 7.63 -2.11 -12.71
CA LYS A 35 7.07 -3.32 -12.12
C LYS A 35 8.10 -4.43 -12.25
N LEU A 36 8.31 -5.11 -11.15
CA LEU A 36 9.11 -6.31 -11.13
C LEU A 36 8.17 -7.50 -10.95
N ASN A 37 8.43 -8.58 -11.67
CA ASN A 37 7.83 -9.88 -11.38
C ASN A 37 8.93 -10.93 -11.41
N LYS A 38 9.94 -10.71 -10.57
CA LYS A 38 11.11 -11.59 -10.46
C LYS A 38 10.99 -12.36 -9.16
N LYS A 39 10.89 -13.69 -9.27
CA LYS A 39 11.06 -14.62 -8.16
C LYS A 39 12.50 -15.11 -8.09
N LEU A 40 12.99 -15.21 -6.87
CA LEU A 40 14.33 -15.66 -6.56
C LEU A 40 14.24 -16.75 -5.49
N GLU A 41 14.65 -17.96 -5.82
CA GLU A 41 14.69 -19.08 -4.88
C GLU A 41 15.73 -18.84 -3.78
N LEU A 42 15.30 -19.00 -2.52
CA LEU A 42 16.11 -18.90 -1.32
C LEU A 42 16.12 -20.24 -0.57
N PRO A 43 17.12 -20.52 0.28
CA PRO A 43 17.08 -21.69 1.15
C PRO A 43 15.80 -21.69 2.02
N GLY A 44 14.88 -22.61 1.72
CA GLY A 44 13.61 -22.77 2.42
C GLY A 44 12.48 -21.84 1.98
N GLY A 45 12.57 -21.17 0.83
CA GLY A 45 11.53 -20.24 0.38
C GLY A 45 11.88 -19.47 -0.89
N TYR A 46 11.28 -18.30 -1.09
CA TYR A 46 11.59 -17.41 -2.21
C TYR A 46 11.45 -15.94 -1.83
N ALA A 47 12.17 -15.07 -2.54
CA ALA A 47 11.92 -13.64 -2.57
C ALA A 47 11.20 -13.28 -3.87
N SER A 48 10.18 -12.43 -3.81
CA SER A 48 9.52 -11.85 -4.97
C SER A 48 9.63 -10.34 -4.92
N TYR A 49 10.14 -9.75 -5.99
CA TYR A 49 10.27 -8.30 -6.15
C TYR A 49 9.10 -7.81 -6.97
N PHE A 50 8.43 -6.77 -6.49
CA PHE A 50 7.22 -6.25 -7.14
C PHE A 50 7.43 -4.88 -7.79
N GLU A 51 8.33 -4.07 -7.23
CA GLU A 51 8.42 -2.68 -7.67
C GLU A 51 9.75 -2.02 -7.32
N ILE A 52 10.26 -1.25 -8.28
CA ILE A 52 11.24 -0.19 -8.06
C ILE A 52 10.54 1.14 -8.25
N ARG A 53 10.74 2.07 -7.32
CA ARG A 53 10.31 3.46 -7.45
C ARG A 53 11.51 4.37 -7.33
N GLU A 54 11.64 5.27 -8.29
CA GLU A 54 12.46 6.45 -8.17
C GLU A 54 11.55 7.66 -7.96
N MET A 55 11.90 8.49 -6.98
CA MET A 55 11.17 9.73 -6.69
C MET A 55 12.16 10.89 -6.68
N THR A 56 11.77 12.01 -7.29
CA THR A 56 12.58 13.25 -7.25
C THR A 56 12.43 14.03 -5.94
N LEU A 57 11.55 13.56 -5.07
CA LEU A 57 11.17 14.20 -3.81
C LEU A 57 11.47 13.29 -2.62
N ASP A 58 12.09 13.87 -1.60
CA ASP A 58 12.11 13.27 -0.27
C ASP A 58 10.92 13.84 0.54
N ASN A 59 9.97 12.96 0.85
CA ASN A 59 9.01 13.24 1.90
C ASN A 59 9.73 13.12 3.24
N LYS A 60 10.23 14.23 3.77
CA LYS A 60 10.68 14.28 5.17
C LYS A 60 9.57 13.69 6.04
N ARG A 61 9.92 12.66 6.81
CA ARG A 61 8.99 12.09 7.80
C ARG A 61 8.51 13.24 8.67
N VAL A 62 7.22 13.23 8.98
CA VAL A 62 6.67 14.03 10.08
C VAL A 62 7.64 13.86 11.25
N GLU A 63 8.30 14.94 11.66
CA GLU A 63 9.13 14.91 12.87
C GLU A 63 8.28 14.41 14.04
N LYS A 64 8.89 14.06 15.19
CA LYS A 64 8.15 13.51 16.34
C LYS A 64 6.90 14.32 16.72
N GLU A 65 6.87 15.61 16.38
CA GLU A 65 5.70 16.46 16.52
C GLU A 65 4.82 16.50 15.26
N GLN A 66 3.55 16.10 15.43
CA GLN A 66 2.55 16.29 14.39
C GLN A 66 2.32 17.79 14.10
N PRO A 67 2.23 18.19 12.82
CA PRO A 67 1.86 19.53 12.41
C PRO A 67 0.58 20.01 13.09
N TRP A 68 0.52 21.30 13.41
CA TRP A 68 -0.60 21.90 14.16
C TRP A 68 -1.95 21.71 13.46
N LEU A 69 -1.98 21.74 12.12
CA LEU A 69 -3.20 21.57 11.35
C LEU A 69 -3.75 20.14 11.46
N ILE A 70 -2.87 19.14 11.45
CA ILE A 70 -3.23 17.73 11.72
C ILE A 70 -3.76 17.58 13.16
N LYS A 71 -3.09 18.20 14.14
CA LYS A 71 -3.54 18.21 15.54
C LYS A 71 -4.93 18.84 15.68
N MET A 72 -5.25 19.88 14.89
CA MET A 72 -6.56 20.51 14.89
C MET A 72 -7.65 19.64 14.27
N VAL A 73 -7.41 19.05 13.09
CA VAL A 73 -8.41 18.22 12.42
C VAL A 73 -8.81 17.02 13.27
N ARG A 74 -7.85 16.41 13.99
CA ARG A 74 -8.10 15.31 14.93
C ARG A 74 -8.98 15.68 16.13
N LYS A 75 -9.22 16.96 16.41
CA LYS A 75 -10.17 17.39 17.45
C LYS A 75 -11.62 17.48 16.95
N LEU A 76 -11.83 17.36 15.64
CA LEU A 76 -13.16 17.44 15.04
C LEU A 76 -13.87 16.07 15.10
N PRO A 77 -15.20 16.03 14.89
CA PRO A 77 -15.92 14.77 14.70
C PRO A 77 -15.40 13.97 13.50
N PRO A 78 -15.37 12.62 13.56
CA PRO A 78 -14.80 11.76 12.53
C PRO A 78 -15.35 11.97 11.11
N GLN A 79 -16.62 12.42 10.99
CA GLN A 79 -17.26 12.69 9.69
C GLN A 79 -16.52 13.74 8.84
N TYR A 80 -15.72 14.63 9.46
CA TYR A 80 -14.98 15.66 8.75
C TYR A 80 -13.57 15.22 8.32
N TYR A 81 -13.08 14.09 8.83
CA TYR A 81 -11.69 13.69 8.62
C TYR A 81 -11.41 13.38 7.15
N GLY A 82 -12.37 12.77 6.45
CA GLY A 82 -12.22 12.40 5.04
C GLY A 82 -11.91 13.58 4.12
N VAL A 83 -12.36 14.79 4.47
CA VAL A 83 -12.12 16.02 3.69
C VAL A 83 -10.96 16.83 4.26
N LEU A 84 -10.90 16.95 5.59
CA LEU A 84 -9.97 17.87 6.24
C LEU A 84 -8.59 17.28 6.48
N MET A 85 -8.46 15.96 6.69
CA MET A 85 -7.14 15.34 6.89
C MET A 85 -6.26 15.43 5.64
N PRO A 86 -6.76 15.16 4.40
CA PRO A 86 -5.96 15.34 3.18
C PRO A 86 -5.45 16.77 3.01
N ALA A 87 -6.32 17.76 3.22
CA ALA A 87 -5.93 19.17 3.20
C ALA A 87 -4.88 19.47 4.28
N ALA A 88 -5.06 18.93 5.50
CA ALA A 88 -4.10 19.11 6.57
C ALA A 88 -2.72 18.56 6.23
N PHE A 89 -2.64 17.35 5.65
CA PHE A 89 -1.39 16.75 5.18
C PHE A 89 -0.76 17.59 4.06
N PHE A 90 -1.56 18.03 3.10
CA PHE A 90 -1.10 18.82 1.96
C PHE A 90 -0.39 20.11 2.39
N TYR A 91 -0.98 20.89 3.30
CA TYR A 91 -0.37 22.14 3.78
C TYR A 91 0.74 21.94 4.82
N SER A 92 0.83 20.75 5.43
CA SER A 92 1.75 20.53 6.54
C SER A 92 3.05 19.81 6.17
N LEU A 93 3.09 19.13 5.03
CA LEU A 93 4.22 18.29 4.63
C LEU A 93 4.67 18.62 3.21
N PRO A 94 5.24 19.79 2.96
CA PRO A 94 5.79 20.10 1.64
C PRO A 94 6.91 19.10 1.29
N SER A 95 6.94 18.68 0.04
CA SER A 95 8.00 17.80 -0.46
C SER A 95 9.24 18.62 -0.83
N GLU A 96 10.44 18.16 -0.49
CA GLU A 96 11.69 18.84 -0.87
C GLU A 96 12.37 18.10 -2.03
N ARG A 97 12.75 18.82 -3.09
CA ARG A 97 13.60 18.30 -4.17
C ARG A 97 15.06 18.46 -3.78
N VAL A 98 15.84 17.40 -3.96
CA VAL A 98 17.31 17.48 -3.90
C VAL A 98 17.81 17.55 -5.36
N PRO A 99 18.45 18.65 -5.80
CA PRO A 99 18.88 18.79 -7.18
C PRO A 99 19.82 17.64 -7.61
N GLY A 100 19.52 17.03 -8.76
CA GLY A 100 20.33 15.95 -9.35
C GLY A 100 20.29 14.62 -8.58
N LYS A 101 19.43 14.52 -7.56
CA LYS A 101 19.33 13.35 -6.70
C LYS A 101 17.88 12.91 -6.55
N GLY A 102 17.69 11.62 -6.34
CA GLY A 102 16.40 11.01 -6.10
C GLY A 102 16.36 10.16 -4.82
N VAL A 103 15.24 9.47 -4.66
CA VAL A 103 15.04 8.42 -3.68
C VAL A 103 14.68 7.14 -4.43
N LEU A 104 15.50 6.10 -4.27
CA LEU A 104 15.21 4.77 -4.80
C LEU A 104 14.55 3.93 -3.71
N THR A 105 13.43 3.31 -4.03
CA THR A 105 12.76 2.35 -3.15
C THR A 105 12.51 1.06 -3.90
N VAL A 106 13.03 -0.05 -3.38
CA VAL A 106 12.70 -1.40 -3.87
C VAL A 106 11.81 -2.09 -2.85
N ARG A 107 10.72 -2.68 -3.35
CA ARG A 107 9.72 -3.35 -2.52
C ARG A 107 9.48 -4.77 -3.00
N GLY A 108 9.38 -5.70 -2.05
CA GLY A 108 9.07 -7.08 -2.32
C GLY A 108 8.63 -7.86 -1.09
N ILE A 109 8.33 -9.13 -1.29
CA ILE A 109 8.03 -10.07 -0.22
C ILE A 109 9.10 -11.15 -0.18
N ILE A 110 9.38 -11.63 1.02
CA ILE A 110 10.10 -12.89 1.22
C ILE A 110 9.12 -13.86 1.84
N VAL A 111 9.00 -15.02 1.23
CA VAL A 111 8.22 -16.14 1.73
C VAL A 111 9.18 -17.25 2.14
N ILE A 112 9.07 -17.74 3.37
CA ILE A 112 9.87 -18.84 3.89
C ILE A 112 8.90 -19.94 4.31
N GLY A 113 8.99 -21.12 3.69
CA GLY A 113 8.08 -22.24 3.84
C GLY A 113 8.16 -22.99 5.17
N THR A 114 8.30 -22.27 6.29
CA THR A 114 8.17 -22.79 7.65
C THR A 114 6.87 -22.33 8.28
N ASN A 115 6.25 -23.17 9.12
CA ASN A 115 5.01 -22.85 9.84
C ASN A 115 5.23 -21.91 11.04
N GLU A 116 6.39 -21.24 11.12
CA GLU A 116 6.74 -20.33 12.21
C GLU A 116 6.90 -18.94 11.64
N ALA A 117 6.46 -17.92 12.39
CA ALA A 117 6.69 -16.53 12.05
C ALA A 117 8.20 -16.27 11.90
N VAL A 118 8.64 -15.96 10.68
CA VAL A 118 10.07 -15.73 10.42
C VAL A 118 10.34 -14.23 10.35
N ASP A 119 10.94 -13.69 11.41
CA ASP A 119 11.66 -12.42 11.27
C ASP A 119 12.91 -12.66 10.39
N LEU A 120 13.02 -11.99 9.25
CA LEU A 120 14.23 -12.05 8.42
C LEU A 120 15.50 -11.74 9.22
N ARG A 121 15.39 -10.89 10.25
CA ARG A 121 16.50 -10.56 11.15
C ARG A 121 16.88 -11.74 12.03
N SER A 122 15.93 -12.59 12.43
CA SER A 122 16.22 -13.78 13.25
C SER A 122 16.91 -14.88 12.45
N ARG A 123 16.67 -14.95 11.13
CA ARG A 123 17.48 -15.77 10.21
C ARG A 123 18.73 -15.08 9.70
N GLY A 124 18.86 -13.79 9.95
CA GLY A 124 20.00 -12.96 9.62
C GLY A 124 20.23 -12.78 8.13
N TYR A 125 19.18 -12.90 7.33
CA TYR A 125 19.23 -12.44 5.95
C TYR A 125 19.25 -10.92 5.90
N ARG A 126 20.10 -10.37 5.03
CA ARG A 126 20.12 -8.96 4.70
C ARG A 126 19.79 -8.77 3.23
N ILE A 127 19.31 -7.58 2.92
CA ILE A 127 19.02 -7.15 1.56
C ILE A 127 19.91 -5.94 1.31
N GLY A 128 20.75 -6.04 0.30
CA GLY A 128 21.53 -4.95 -0.24
C GLY A 128 20.95 -4.46 -1.56
N LEU A 129 20.81 -3.14 -1.67
CA LEU A 129 20.50 -2.42 -2.89
C LEU A 129 21.78 -1.77 -3.40
N TYR A 130 22.10 -2.08 -4.65
CA TYR A 130 23.27 -1.60 -5.34
C TYR A 130 22.83 -0.84 -6.59
N CYS A 131 23.52 0.25 -6.92
CA CYS A 131 23.40 0.94 -8.21
C CYS A 131 24.78 0.93 -8.86
N ASP A 132 24.84 0.50 -10.12
CA ASP A 132 26.08 0.47 -10.92
C ASP A 132 27.26 -0.19 -10.17
N GLY A 133 26.95 -1.28 -9.45
CA GLY A 133 27.91 -2.06 -8.65
C GLY A 133 28.24 -1.51 -7.25
N VAL A 134 27.76 -0.32 -6.88
CA VAL A 134 28.01 0.31 -5.58
C VAL A 134 26.85 0.08 -4.62
N LEU A 135 27.13 -0.33 -3.38
CA LEU A 135 26.10 -0.48 -2.34
C LEU A 135 25.57 0.89 -1.93
N ILE A 136 24.28 1.14 -2.17
CA ILE A 136 23.62 2.41 -1.83
C ILE A 136 22.70 2.31 -0.61
N SER A 137 22.21 1.11 -0.29
CA SER A 137 21.47 0.86 0.96
C SER A 137 21.47 -0.62 1.30
N ASN A 138 21.65 -0.95 2.58
CA ASN A 138 21.42 -2.29 3.11
C ASN A 138 20.38 -2.28 4.25
N SER A 139 19.68 -1.16 4.40
CA SER A 139 18.73 -0.93 5.48
C SER A 139 17.34 -1.34 5.04
N ILE A 140 16.81 -2.36 5.73
CA ILE A 140 15.50 -2.93 5.45
C ILE A 140 14.51 -2.42 6.49
N SER A 141 13.44 -1.78 6.03
CA SER A 141 12.21 -1.75 6.80
C SER A 141 11.45 -3.02 6.50
N THR A 142 11.36 -3.89 7.49
CA THR A 142 10.50 -5.08 7.47
C THR A 142 9.21 -4.76 8.20
N THR A 143 8.10 -5.23 7.65
CA THR A 143 6.83 -5.33 8.37
C THR A 143 6.45 -6.80 8.39
N GLY A 144 6.44 -7.39 9.58
CA GLY A 144 6.05 -8.78 9.82
C GLY A 144 4.76 -8.83 10.62
N ASN A 145 4.07 -9.97 10.57
CA ASN A 145 2.81 -10.22 11.24
C ASN A 145 3.04 -10.97 12.57
N GLU A 146 2.17 -10.76 13.56
CA GLU A 146 2.21 -11.42 14.87
C GLU A 146 1.58 -12.83 14.86
N GLU A 147 0.82 -13.18 13.82
CA GLU A 147 0.09 -14.45 13.69
C GLU A 147 0.68 -15.28 12.53
N ASP A 148 1.46 -16.33 12.84
CA ASP A 148 1.84 -17.46 11.96
C ASP A 148 2.35 -17.16 10.53
N ASP A 149 3.17 -16.12 10.32
CA ASP A 149 3.53 -15.73 8.96
C ASP A 149 4.92 -16.14 8.45
N ALA A 150 4.87 -17.00 7.44
CA ALA A 150 5.93 -17.28 6.47
C ALA A 150 6.31 -16.06 5.61
N VAL A 151 5.60 -14.92 5.71
CA VAL A 151 5.77 -13.75 4.84
C VAL A 151 6.41 -12.58 5.58
N THR A 152 7.49 -12.05 5.01
CA THR A 152 8.01 -10.74 5.39
C THR A 152 7.90 -9.79 4.21
N PHE A 153 7.17 -8.70 4.42
CA PHE A 153 7.15 -7.55 3.53
C PHE A 153 8.40 -6.72 3.78
N PHE A 154 9.16 -6.42 2.74
CA PHE A 154 10.35 -5.59 2.84
C PHE A 154 10.27 -4.38 1.91
N SER A 155 10.79 -3.27 2.42
CA SER A 155 11.10 -2.09 1.62
C SER A 155 12.52 -1.68 1.95
N VAL A 156 13.35 -1.58 0.91
CA VAL A 156 14.70 -1.01 1.00
C VAL A 156 14.68 0.34 0.33
N ARG A 157 15.14 1.34 1.07
CA ARG A 157 15.14 2.73 0.64
C ARG A 157 16.57 3.24 0.64
N ALA A 158 16.96 3.88 -0.45
CA ALA A 158 18.18 4.65 -0.58
C ALA A 158 17.79 6.10 -0.89
N ASN A 159 18.35 7.03 -0.14
CA ASN A 159 18.21 8.46 -0.41
C ASN A 159 19.43 8.96 -1.17
N GLU A 160 19.29 10.08 -1.85
CA GLU A 160 20.39 10.76 -2.55
C GLU A 160 21.05 9.93 -3.66
N VAL A 161 20.27 9.10 -4.34
CA VAL A 161 20.73 8.33 -5.51
C VAL A 161 20.83 9.25 -6.74
N PRO A 162 21.75 9.01 -7.69
CA PRO A 162 21.73 9.70 -8.99
C PRO A 162 20.40 9.48 -9.72
N LEU A 163 20.00 10.41 -10.61
CA LEU A 163 18.75 10.30 -11.39
C LEU A 163 18.91 9.51 -12.69
N ASP A 164 20.15 9.23 -13.08
CA ASP A 164 20.56 8.58 -14.33
C ASP A 164 21.00 7.14 -14.10
N ILE A 165 20.28 6.41 -13.25
CA ILE A 165 20.61 5.01 -12.91
C ILE A 165 20.35 4.11 -14.12
N GLU A 166 21.40 3.47 -14.62
CA GLU A 166 21.30 2.48 -15.70
C GLU A 166 21.02 1.07 -15.16
N GLU A 167 21.70 0.67 -14.08
CA GLU A 167 21.56 -0.66 -13.49
C GLU A 167 21.25 -0.60 -11.98
N VAL A 168 20.18 -1.29 -11.59
CA VAL A 168 19.88 -1.56 -10.19
C VAL A 168 20.14 -3.03 -9.90
N GLN A 169 20.97 -3.33 -8.92
CA GLN A 169 21.23 -4.68 -8.47
C GLN A 169 20.66 -4.91 -7.08
N PHE A 170 19.91 -6.00 -6.93
CA PHE A 170 19.42 -6.46 -5.65
C PHE A 170 20.20 -7.69 -5.21
N ARG A 171 20.66 -7.70 -3.95
CA ARG A 171 21.38 -8.85 -3.39
C ARG A 171 20.74 -9.30 -2.08
N VAL A 172 20.45 -10.60 -1.99
CA VAL A 172 20.14 -11.26 -0.72
C VAL A 172 21.46 -11.77 -0.15
N LEU A 173 21.77 -11.33 1.06
CA LEU A 173 23.00 -11.62 1.76
C LEU A 173 22.68 -12.49 2.99
N ASP A 174 23.62 -13.36 3.37
CA ASP A 174 23.57 -14.05 4.66
C ASP A 174 24.08 -13.17 5.82
N GLN A 175 24.23 -13.77 7.00
CA GLN A 175 24.74 -13.10 8.21
C GLN A 175 26.17 -12.59 8.06
N ASP A 176 26.97 -13.26 7.23
CA ASP A 176 28.37 -12.95 6.96
C ASP A 176 28.53 -12.04 5.73
N PHE A 177 27.42 -11.50 5.22
CA PHE A 177 27.33 -10.69 4.00
C PHE A 177 27.75 -11.41 2.71
N ASN A 178 27.80 -12.75 2.72
CA ASN A 178 27.98 -13.48 1.49
C ASN A 178 26.75 -13.32 0.61
N VAL A 179 26.98 -13.06 -0.68
CA VAL A 179 25.91 -12.95 -1.65
C VAL A 179 25.32 -14.34 -1.88
N LEU A 180 24.15 -14.59 -1.29
CA LEU A 180 23.41 -15.83 -1.55
C LEU A 180 22.87 -15.81 -2.97
N ARG A 181 22.36 -14.66 -3.40
CA ARG A 181 21.71 -14.46 -4.68
C ARG A 181 21.75 -13.00 -5.10
N LYS A 182 21.77 -12.78 -6.42
CA LYS A 182 21.63 -11.46 -7.04
C LYS A 182 20.51 -11.45 -8.07
N VAL A 183 19.87 -10.29 -8.22
CA VAL A 183 18.94 -10.00 -9.31
C VAL A 183 19.37 -8.68 -9.91
N ASP A 184 19.75 -8.75 -11.19
CA ASP A 184 20.08 -7.57 -11.98
C ASP A 184 18.75 -7.03 -12.56
N LEU A 185 18.50 -5.74 -12.34
CA LEU A 185 17.26 -5.07 -12.67
C LEU A 185 17.59 -3.94 -13.64
N THR A 186 17.08 -4.05 -14.85
CA THR A 186 17.12 -2.97 -15.85
C THR A 186 15.79 -2.24 -15.76
N PRO A 187 15.75 -1.02 -15.21
CA PRO A 187 14.51 -0.28 -15.08
C PRO A 187 13.92 0.07 -16.45
N ASP A 188 12.62 -0.18 -16.63
CA ASP A 188 11.82 0.39 -17.70
C ASP A 188 10.90 1.42 -17.06
N TRP A 189 11.34 2.68 -17.07
CA TRP A 189 10.77 3.74 -16.26
C TRP A 189 9.42 4.21 -16.83
N GLU A 190 8.33 3.83 -16.18
CA GLU A 190 7.02 4.45 -16.40
C GLU A 190 6.93 5.74 -15.59
N ALA A 191 6.85 6.89 -16.28
CA ALA A 191 6.66 8.19 -15.65
C ALA A 191 5.21 8.36 -15.17
N ILE A 192 5.04 8.64 -13.89
CA ILE A 192 3.73 8.88 -13.28
C ILE A 192 3.74 10.25 -12.62
N HIS A 193 2.91 11.12 -13.16
CA HIS A 193 2.63 12.40 -12.55
C HIS A 193 1.73 12.18 -11.34
N HIS A 194 2.31 12.36 -10.16
CA HIS A 194 1.58 12.26 -8.91
C HIS A 194 1.31 13.66 -8.37
N ASN A 195 0.10 13.87 -7.88
CA ASN A 195 -0.25 15.03 -7.08
C ASN A 195 -0.59 14.56 -5.67
N SER A 196 0.14 15.07 -4.67
CA SER A 196 -0.09 14.75 -3.26
C SER A 196 -1.46 15.16 -2.72
N PHE A 197 -2.28 15.93 -3.47
CA PHE A 197 -3.70 16.09 -3.16
C PHE A 197 -4.46 14.75 -3.10
N ASN A 198 -3.98 13.73 -3.82
CA ASN A 198 -4.55 12.38 -3.85
C ASN A 198 -3.83 11.41 -2.90
N TYR A 199 -3.37 11.88 -1.73
CA TYR A 199 -2.76 11.00 -0.74
C TYR A 199 -3.76 9.98 -0.18
N TYR A 200 -3.41 8.70 -0.27
CA TYR A 200 -4.10 7.61 0.44
C TYR A 200 -3.98 7.85 1.95
N ILE A 201 -5.11 7.98 2.63
CA ILE A 201 -5.19 7.93 4.10
C ILE A 201 -5.79 6.56 4.47
N PRO A 202 -5.00 5.65 5.05
CA PRO A 202 -5.50 4.36 5.52
C PRO A 202 -6.71 4.56 6.45
N GLY A 203 -7.81 3.84 6.19
CA GLY A 203 -9.03 3.87 7.01
C GLY A 203 -10.11 4.88 6.60
N TYR A 204 -9.89 5.72 5.58
CA TYR A 204 -10.88 6.69 5.11
C TYR A 204 -11.29 6.42 3.66
N ARG A 205 -12.62 6.25 3.43
CA ARG A 205 -13.29 5.94 2.14
C ARG A 205 -12.97 6.91 0.96
N GLY A 206 -12.13 7.93 1.14
CA GLY A 206 -12.09 9.09 0.25
C GLY A 206 -11.00 9.13 -0.83
N ILE A 207 -9.90 8.37 -0.71
CA ILE A 207 -8.76 8.57 -1.65
C ILE A 207 -8.10 7.22 -1.97
N MET A 208 -8.74 6.43 -2.84
CA MET A 208 -8.18 5.20 -3.41
C MET A 208 -8.00 5.27 -4.95
N GLN A 209 -7.90 6.46 -5.53
CA GLN A 209 -8.09 6.57 -6.98
C GLN A 209 -6.92 6.07 -7.85
N HIS A 210 -5.71 5.80 -7.34
CA HIS A 210 -4.56 5.63 -8.26
C HIS A 210 -3.56 4.49 -8.04
N LEU A 211 -3.79 3.53 -7.15
CA LEU A 211 -2.84 2.42 -7.02
C LEU A 211 -3.59 1.09 -6.92
N LYS A 212 -3.67 0.36 -8.03
CA LYS A 212 -3.52 -1.10 -7.92
C LYS A 212 -2.16 -1.29 -7.23
N GLY A 213 -2.20 -1.67 -5.97
CA GLY A 213 -0.99 -1.86 -5.17
C GLY A 213 -0.27 -3.09 -5.68
N TYR A 214 0.77 -2.94 -6.51
CA TYR A 214 1.58 -4.07 -6.97
C TYR A 214 2.27 -4.80 -5.81
N TYR A 215 2.51 -4.08 -4.72
CA TYR A 215 3.26 -4.57 -3.57
C TYR A 215 2.41 -5.29 -2.52
N ASN A 216 1.21 -4.78 -2.22
CA ASN A 216 0.41 -5.26 -1.08
C ASN A 216 -0.90 -5.89 -1.57
N PRO A 217 -1.07 -7.22 -1.47
CA PRO A 217 -2.32 -7.88 -1.88
C PRO A 217 -3.54 -7.36 -1.11
N ALA A 218 -3.37 -6.83 0.11
CA ALA A 218 -4.48 -6.28 0.89
C ALA A 218 -5.07 -5.00 0.27
N GLU A 219 -4.26 -4.20 -0.43
CA GLU A 219 -4.74 -3.02 -1.16
C GLU A 219 -5.69 -3.44 -2.30
N ASN A 220 -5.30 -4.46 -3.07
CA ASN A 220 -6.13 -5.00 -4.15
C ASN A 220 -7.42 -5.67 -3.62
N ALA A 221 -7.31 -6.46 -2.55
CA ALA A 221 -8.46 -7.06 -1.89
C ALA A 221 -9.45 -5.99 -1.40
N THR A 222 -8.95 -4.96 -0.73
CA THR A 222 -9.76 -3.87 -0.20
C THR A 222 -10.45 -3.07 -1.31
N HIS A 223 -9.73 -2.76 -2.39
CA HIS A 223 -10.30 -2.05 -3.54
C HIS A 223 -11.40 -2.88 -4.22
N PHE A 224 -11.18 -4.18 -4.43
CA PHE A 224 -12.21 -5.08 -4.93
C PHE A 224 -13.48 -5.05 -4.08
N ILE A 225 -13.35 -5.10 -2.74
CA ILE A 225 -14.50 -5.03 -1.84
C ILE A 225 -15.22 -3.68 -1.93
N PHE A 226 -14.50 -2.57 -2.03
CA PHE A 226 -15.13 -1.26 -2.22
C PHE A 226 -15.95 -1.18 -3.51
N LEU A 227 -15.42 -1.70 -4.63
CA LEU A 227 -16.17 -1.77 -5.89
C LEU A 227 -17.44 -2.62 -5.74
N CYS A 228 -17.37 -3.74 -5.02
CA CYS A 228 -18.54 -4.57 -4.74
C CYS A 228 -19.58 -3.83 -3.87
N CYS A 229 -19.15 -3.12 -2.82
CA CYS A 229 -20.02 -2.30 -1.98
C CYS A 229 -20.74 -1.19 -2.78
N ASP A 230 -20.05 -0.63 -3.77
CA ASP A 230 -20.58 0.41 -4.66
C ASP A 230 -21.41 -0.15 -5.84
N ASN A 231 -21.68 -1.46 -5.85
CA ASN A 231 -22.38 -2.18 -6.93
C ASN A 231 -21.66 -2.11 -8.31
N LYS A 232 -20.36 -1.86 -8.33
CA LYS A 232 -19.51 -1.79 -9.53
C LYS A 232 -18.89 -3.14 -9.87
N TYR A 233 -19.72 -4.17 -9.99
CA TYR A 233 -19.26 -5.56 -10.19
C TYR A 233 -18.44 -5.77 -11.46
N GLY A 234 -18.75 -5.08 -12.56
CA GLY A 234 -17.96 -5.15 -13.79
C GLY A 234 -16.53 -4.61 -13.62
N GLU A 235 -16.36 -3.53 -12.85
CA GLU A 235 -15.02 -3.02 -12.50
C GLU A 235 -14.30 -3.96 -11.52
N ALA A 236 -15.04 -4.57 -10.59
CA ALA A 236 -14.50 -5.51 -9.62
C ALA A 236 -13.98 -6.80 -10.29
N GLU A 237 -14.63 -7.27 -11.35
CA GLU A 237 -14.23 -8.45 -12.10
C GLU A 237 -12.81 -8.35 -12.69
N GLU A 238 -12.33 -7.13 -12.96
CA GLU A 238 -10.96 -6.89 -13.44
C GLU A 238 -9.85 -7.11 -12.40
N PHE A 239 -10.23 -7.47 -11.16
CA PHE A 239 -9.31 -7.92 -10.12
C PHE A 239 -9.30 -9.45 -10.00
N ILE A 240 -10.22 -10.15 -10.66
CA ILE A 240 -10.32 -11.62 -10.60
C ILE A 240 -9.47 -12.22 -11.71
N LEU A 241 -8.72 -13.27 -11.36
CA LEU A 241 -7.93 -14.04 -12.29
C LEU A 241 -8.83 -14.56 -13.44
N PRO A 242 -8.52 -14.31 -14.72
CA PRO A 242 -9.40 -14.66 -15.84
C PRO A 242 -9.89 -16.11 -15.83
N GLN A 243 -9.05 -17.04 -15.37
CA GLN A 243 -9.31 -18.48 -15.35
C GLN A 243 -10.43 -18.89 -14.39
N VAL A 244 -10.79 -18.05 -13.42
CA VAL A 244 -11.82 -18.37 -12.41
C VAL A 244 -13.00 -17.42 -12.43
N ARG A 245 -13.06 -16.46 -13.38
CA ARG A 245 -14.10 -15.43 -13.43
C ARG A 245 -15.51 -16.02 -13.54
N GLU A 246 -15.67 -17.03 -14.40
CA GLU A 246 -16.97 -17.68 -14.66
C GLU A 246 -17.52 -18.38 -13.41
N ASP A 247 -16.65 -19.07 -12.66
CA ASP A 247 -17.01 -19.84 -11.46
C ASP A 247 -16.80 -19.07 -10.15
N PHE A 248 -16.49 -17.77 -10.24
CA PHE A 248 -16.16 -16.98 -9.06
C PHE A 248 -17.36 -16.93 -8.10
N PRO A 249 -17.18 -17.13 -6.78
CA PRO A 249 -18.29 -17.29 -5.87
C PRO A 249 -18.89 -15.95 -5.43
N TRP A 250 -19.43 -15.18 -6.39
CA TRP A 250 -20.12 -13.91 -6.18
C TRP A 250 -21.22 -13.97 -5.11
N LYS A 251 -21.83 -15.15 -4.93
CA LYS A 251 -22.82 -15.39 -3.85
C LYS A 251 -22.29 -15.07 -2.45
N ASN A 252 -20.97 -15.19 -2.22
CA ASN A 252 -20.33 -14.92 -0.94
C ASN A 252 -20.22 -13.42 -0.64
N LEU A 253 -20.53 -12.54 -1.61
CA LEU A 253 -20.48 -11.08 -1.48
C LEU A 253 -21.87 -10.45 -1.32
N ARG A 254 -22.94 -11.25 -1.30
CA ARG A 254 -24.33 -10.75 -1.25
C ARG A 254 -24.65 -9.97 0.03
N HIS A 255 -23.91 -10.17 1.11
CA HIS A 255 -24.10 -9.45 2.38
C HIS A 255 -23.90 -7.95 2.23
N PHE A 256 -23.17 -7.46 1.22
CA PHE A 256 -23.06 -6.01 0.96
C PHE A 256 -24.38 -5.34 0.63
N HIS A 257 -25.39 -6.09 0.20
CA HIS A 257 -26.74 -5.56 -0.05
C HIS A 257 -27.62 -5.53 1.21
N THR A 258 -27.11 -5.99 2.36
CA THR A 258 -27.85 -5.99 3.62
C THR A 258 -27.60 -4.69 4.40
N ALA A 259 -28.62 -4.21 5.12
CA ALA A 259 -28.53 -2.96 5.88
C ALA A 259 -27.37 -2.95 6.90
N ASP A 260 -27.05 -4.10 7.48
CA ASP A 260 -25.99 -4.23 8.50
C ASP A 260 -24.58 -3.99 7.95
N PHE A 261 -24.34 -4.25 6.66
CA PHE A 261 -22.99 -4.19 6.05
C PHE A 261 -22.77 -2.98 5.14
N GLN A 262 -23.82 -2.30 4.66
CA GLN A 262 -23.70 -1.12 3.78
C GLN A 262 -22.92 0.04 4.42
N GLN A 263 -23.05 0.21 5.73
CA GLN A 263 -22.41 1.30 6.48
C GLN A 263 -21.13 0.86 7.21
N CYS A 264 -20.67 -0.38 7.01
CA CYS A 264 -19.49 -0.86 7.69
C CYS A 264 -18.23 -0.12 7.24
N VAL A 265 -17.36 0.11 8.23
CA VAL A 265 -15.94 0.40 8.06
C VAL A 265 -15.23 -0.93 7.79
N LEU A 266 -14.47 -0.96 6.71
CA LEU A 266 -13.60 -2.09 6.38
C LEU A 266 -12.29 -1.95 7.14
N TYR A 267 -11.77 -3.06 7.61
CA TYR A 267 -10.38 -3.14 8.02
C TYR A 267 -9.80 -4.45 7.52
N ASP A 268 -8.64 -4.36 6.91
CA ASP A 268 -7.85 -5.49 6.46
C ASP A 268 -6.87 -5.91 7.56
N ARG A 269 -6.60 -7.20 7.64
CA ARG A 269 -5.36 -7.67 8.27
C ARG A 269 -4.31 -7.89 7.19
N TRP A 270 -3.06 -7.86 7.62
CA TRP A 270 -1.92 -8.19 6.77
C TRP A 270 -2.12 -9.54 6.06
N PRO A 271 -1.69 -9.66 4.79
CA PRO A 271 -1.82 -10.91 4.03
C PRO A 271 -0.96 -12.01 4.65
N TYR A 272 -1.53 -13.22 4.76
CA TYR A 272 -0.78 -14.42 5.15
C TYR A 272 -0.52 -15.35 3.96
N TYR A 273 0.59 -16.07 3.98
CA TYR A 273 0.93 -17.01 2.92
C TYR A 273 0.27 -18.37 3.12
N LYS A 274 -0.31 -18.85 2.04
CA LYS A 274 -0.94 -20.15 1.92
C LYS A 274 -0.33 -20.87 0.74
N LYS A 275 0.46 -21.90 1.03
CA LYS A 275 1.20 -22.67 0.01
C LYS A 275 0.34 -23.10 -1.19
N GLN A 276 -0.89 -23.50 -0.95
CA GLN A 276 -1.82 -23.91 -2.00
C GLN A 276 -3.29 -23.64 -1.64
N HIS A 277 -4.10 -23.26 -2.63
CA HIS A 277 -5.56 -23.14 -2.50
C HIS A 277 -6.22 -23.35 -3.86
N MET A 278 -7.26 -24.21 -3.93
CA MET A 278 -7.99 -24.52 -5.16
C MET A 278 -7.10 -24.90 -6.36
N GLY A 279 -6.00 -25.62 -6.10
CA GLY A 279 -5.04 -26.01 -7.14
C GLY A 279 -3.96 -24.96 -7.44
N PHE A 280 -4.18 -23.69 -7.10
CA PHE A 280 -3.19 -22.62 -7.25
C PHE A 280 -2.11 -22.71 -6.17
N LYS A 281 -0.85 -22.49 -6.55
CA LYS A 281 0.31 -22.41 -5.66
C LYS A 281 0.62 -20.96 -5.31
N ASP A 282 1.39 -20.75 -4.25
CA ASP A 282 1.86 -19.43 -3.80
C ASP A 282 0.71 -18.44 -3.59
N VAL A 283 -0.30 -18.88 -2.85
CA VAL A 283 -1.51 -18.13 -2.60
C VAL A 283 -1.31 -17.24 -1.38
N PHE A 284 -1.84 -16.02 -1.44
CA PHE A 284 -1.88 -15.07 -0.34
C PHE A 284 -3.31 -14.88 0.07
N ALA A 285 -3.57 -14.88 1.36
CA ALA A 285 -4.91 -14.75 1.89
C ALA A 285 -5.01 -13.47 2.73
N VAL A 286 -5.98 -12.64 2.40
CA VAL A 286 -6.22 -11.35 3.06
C VAL A 286 -7.52 -11.46 3.84
N ARG A 287 -7.47 -11.21 5.15
CA ARG A 287 -8.66 -11.18 6.00
C ARG A 287 -9.25 -9.77 5.98
N ILE A 288 -10.45 -9.62 5.45
CA ILE A 288 -11.23 -8.38 5.51
C ILE A 288 -12.26 -8.52 6.62
N GLY A 289 -12.15 -7.67 7.64
CA GLY A 289 -13.09 -7.55 8.74
C GLY A 289 -14.05 -6.38 8.56
N TYR A 290 -15.23 -6.51 9.17
CA TYR A 290 -16.32 -5.54 9.10
C TYR A 290 -16.68 -5.03 10.50
N LYS A 291 -16.78 -3.70 10.66
CA LYS A 291 -17.21 -3.04 11.91
C LYS A 291 -18.16 -1.89 11.58
N LYS A 292 -19.10 -1.54 12.47
CA LYS A 292 -19.89 -0.30 12.28
C LYS A 292 -19.05 0.94 12.54
N HIS A 293 -18.22 0.89 13.58
CA HIS A 293 -17.27 1.95 13.94
C HIS A 293 -15.88 1.37 14.24
N PRO A 294 -14.78 2.13 14.07
CA PRO A 294 -13.41 1.64 14.30
C PRO A 294 -13.20 1.02 15.68
N ASP A 295 -13.83 1.60 16.70
CA ASP A 295 -13.73 1.20 18.11
C ASP A 295 -14.70 0.07 18.50
N GLU A 296 -15.56 -0.37 17.59
CA GLU A 296 -16.53 -1.43 17.85
C GLU A 296 -15.98 -2.84 17.57
N LYS A 297 -16.70 -3.84 18.09
CA LYS A 297 -16.44 -5.24 17.82
C LYS A 297 -16.66 -5.55 16.34
N GLU A 298 -15.87 -6.50 15.85
CA GLU A 298 -16.07 -7.05 14.51
C GLU A 298 -17.45 -7.72 14.40
N LEU A 299 -18.19 -7.36 13.35
CA LEU A 299 -19.46 -8.00 12.98
C LEU A 299 -19.24 -9.30 12.21
N GLY A 300 -18.19 -9.35 11.41
CA GLY A 300 -17.75 -10.57 10.74
C GLY A 300 -16.46 -10.33 9.96
N HIS A 301 -15.99 -11.39 9.32
CA HIS A 301 -14.84 -11.33 8.43
C HIS A 301 -14.97 -12.31 7.28
N GLN A 302 -14.20 -12.07 6.23
CA GLN A 302 -14.02 -12.99 5.12
C GLN A 302 -12.57 -12.97 4.66
N TYR A 303 -12.16 -14.03 3.96
CA TYR A 303 -10.85 -14.13 3.34
C TYR A 303 -10.98 -13.95 1.84
N LEU A 304 -10.12 -13.14 1.26
CA LEU A 304 -9.87 -13.12 -0.17
C LEU A 304 -8.55 -13.83 -0.43
N TYR A 305 -8.54 -14.72 -1.40
CA TYR A 305 -7.35 -15.46 -1.81
C TYR A 305 -6.84 -14.87 -3.12
N LEU A 306 -5.55 -14.56 -3.17
CA LEU A 306 -4.91 -13.88 -4.28
C LEU A 306 -3.63 -14.60 -4.69
N ILE A 307 -3.27 -14.50 -5.97
CA ILE A 307 -1.96 -14.88 -6.50
C ILE A 307 -1.31 -13.67 -7.15
N SER A 308 0.01 -13.67 -7.19
CA SER A 308 0.75 -12.68 -7.99
C SER A 308 0.89 -13.16 -9.43
N THR A 309 0.54 -12.27 -10.36
CA THR A 309 0.74 -12.43 -11.80
C THR A 309 1.48 -11.21 -12.34
N GLU A 310 1.78 -11.21 -13.65
CA GLU A 310 2.43 -10.06 -14.31
C GLU A 310 1.59 -8.77 -14.22
N LYS A 311 0.28 -8.90 -14.06
CA LYS A 311 -0.65 -7.77 -13.90
C LYS A 311 -0.72 -7.24 -12.46
N GLY A 312 -0.10 -7.93 -11.50
CA GLY A 312 -0.15 -7.64 -10.07
C GLY A 312 -0.89 -8.74 -9.30
N TRP A 313 -1.59 -8.36 -8.23
CA TRP A 313 -2.35 -9.31 -7.42
C TRP A 313 -3.74 -9.54 -8.02
N GLU A 314 -4.04 -10.79 -8.36
CA GLU A 314 -5.34 -11.22 -8.88
C GLU A 314 -6.02 -12.15 -7.89
N ILE A 315 -7.31 -11.93 -7.68
CA ILE A 315 -8.16 -12.69 -6.75
C ILE A 315 -8.54 -13.99 -7.43
N ILE A 316 -8.39 -15.10 -6.69
CA ILE A 316 -8.73 -16.45 -7.15
C ILE A 316 -9.96 -17.02 -6.45
N ASP A 317 -10.26 -16.56 -5.23
CA ASP A 317 -11.41 -17.02 -4.46
C ASP A 317 -11.78 -15.99 -3.37
N VAL A 318 -13.03 -16.07 -2.88
CA VAL A 318 -13.48 -15.35 -1.69
C VAL A 318 -14.28 -16.28 -0.79
N SER A 319 -13.88 -16.38 0.49
CA SER A 319 -14.57 -17.22 1.46
C SER A 319 -15.97 -16.66 1.79
N PRO A 320 -16.90 -17.51 2.24
CA PRO A 320 -18.14 -17.01 2.84
C PRO A 320 -17.87 -16.08 4.02
N LEU A 321 -18.79 -15.14 4.26
CA LEU A 321 -18.78 -14.28 5.44
C LEU A 321 -18.91 -15.13 6.72
N LYS A 322 -17.94 -15.00 7.63
CA LYS A 322 -18.02 -15.54 8.98
C LYS A 322 -18.50 -14.43 9.92
N VAL A 323 -19.71 -14.57 10.45
CA VAL A 323 -20.28 -13.59 11.39
C VAL A 323 -19.72 -13.83 12.79
N SER A 324 -19.27 -12.76 13.43
CA SER A 324 -18.71 -12.77 14.78
C SER A 324 -19.84 -12.51 15.79
N GLY A 325 -20.18 -13.51 16.61
CA GLY A 325 -21.04 -13.31 17.78
C GLY A 325 -22.55 -13.46 17.60
N ILE A 326 -23.06 -14.27 16.65
CA ILE A 326 -24.44 -14.75 16.74
C ILE A 326 -24.47 -15.83 17.83
N PRO A 327 -25.21 -15.67 18.95
CA PRO A 327 -25.53 -16.81 19.78
C PRO A 327 -26.37 -17.75 18.90
N THR A 328 -25.84 -18.92 18.60
CA THR A 328 -26.64 -20.00 18.01
C THR A 328 -27.84 -20.19 18.92
N LYS A 329 -29.03 -19.80 18.44
CA LYS A 329 -30.28 -20.13 19.12
C LYS A 329 -30.31 -21.65 19.27
N THR A 330 -30.23 -22.08 20.52
CA THR A 330 -30.48 -23.46 20.95
C THR A 330 -31.98 -23.71 20.92
#